data_AF-A0A4Q3J8U4-F1
#
_entry.id   AF-A0A4Q3J8U4-F1
#
_cell.length_a   1.000
_cell.length_b   1.000
_cell.length_c   1.000
_cell.angle_alpha   90.00
_cell.angle_beta   90.00
_cell.angle_gamma   90.00
#
_symmetry.space_group_name_H-M   'P 1'
#
loop_
_entity.id
_entity.type
_entity.pdbx_description
1 polymer ?
#
loop_
_entity_poly.entity_id
_entity_poly.type
_entity_poly.pdbx_seq_one_letter_code
_entity_poly.pdbx_strand_id
1 'polypeptide(L)'
;LEGVLGLVGGVADLGIVKSGLQPQVQVRPRRELLGRFGLTMADVQGFVSTALGGRAVGLHWEGERSFDVVLRLPNDARDSVERLGNLRIPTSSGALVPLSSLATITVGYGRAAINRENGQRYVGIRMNVRGRDLGSFVDEARRVVEAKVSQKPGLTLVWGGEFESKERAMARLKLVVPVALVITFGLLFAVFQSVPLATLVLVHVPFALIGGALGLWAFDMPVSIAAAVGFIALVGQAALNGVLVLSAIVERRQQGMPIDEAIVVGASDRLRAVLMTATLAALGLLPAAFSKAMGAEMQRPMAVVIVGGTLSAALLTLLVLPASYRLAHRWLEGGGASPEAPPAGHDHGVEPPAVA
;
A
#
# COMPACT_ATOMS: atom_id res chain seq x y z
N LEU A 1 11.21 -4.18 -25.22
CA LEU A 1 10.48 -4.13 -23.93
C LEU A 1 9.48 -5.28 -23.83
N GLU A 2 8.37 -5.28 -24.58
CA GLU A 2 7.38 -6.38 -24.57
C GLU A 2 8.02 -7.78 -24.75
N GLY A 3 8.78 -8.00 -25.83
CA GLY A 3 9.44 -9.30 -26.05
C GLY A 3 10.51 -9.68 -25.01
N VAL A 4 11.04 -8.71 -24.25
CA VAL A 4 12.00 -8.98 -23.16
C VAL A 4 11.27 -9.34 -21.87
N LEU A 5 10.16 -8.65 -21.58
CA LEU A 5 9.32 -8.90 -20.42
C LEU A 5 8.61 -10.25 -20.52
N GLY A 6 8.20 -10.67 -21.72
CA GLY A 6 7.59 -11.98 -21.94
C GLY A 6 8.50 -13.19 -21.64
N LEU A 7 9.81 -12.97 -21.46
CA LEU A 7 10.76 -14.02 -21.06
C LEU A 7 10.86 -14.19 -19.53
N VAL A 8 10.29 -13.26 -18.76
CA VAL A 8 10.33 -13.31 -17.30
C VAL A 8 9.21 -14.24 -16.80
N GLY A 9 9.57 -15.17 -15.92
CA GLY A 9 8.61 -16.11 -15.36
C GLY A 9 7.51 -15.41 -14.55
N GLY A 10 6.25 -15.77 -14.81
CA GLY A 10 5.07 -15.25 -14.10
C GLY A 10 4.31 -14.12 -14.82
N VAL A 11 4.75 -13.71 -16.02
CA VAL A 11 3.98 -12.77 -16.87
C VAL A 11 2.74 -13.44 -17.43
N ALA A 12 1.59 -12.77 -17.28
CA ALA A 12 0.34 -13.10 -17.94
C ALA A 12 -0.24 -11.85 -18.62
N ASP A 13 -1.04 -12.04 -19.68
CA ASP A 13 -1.79 -10.98 -20.37
C ASP A 13 -0.94 -9.75 -20.74
N LEU A 14 0.31 -9.99 -21.18
CA LEU A 14 1.20 -8.92 -21.60
C LEU A 14 0.62 -8.22 -22.83
N GLY A 15 0.47 -6.90 -22.74
CA GLY A 15 -0.02 -6.11 -23.86
C GLY A 15 0.46 -4.67 -23.79
N ILE A 16 0.68 -4.09 -24.97
CA ILE A 16 0.96 -2.66 -25.07
C ILE A 16 -0.35 -1.91 -25.29
N VAL A 17 -0.59 -0.91 -24.45
CA VAL A 17 -1.64 0.09 -24.62
C VAL A 17 -1.21 1.04 -25.75
N LYS A 18 -1.31 0.57 -26.99
CA LYS A 18 -1.10 1.38 -28.18
C LYS A 18 -2.43 1.93 -28.64
N SER A 19 -2.48 3.23 -28.88
CA SER A 19 -3.49 3.75 -29.78
C SER A 19 -3.19 3.25 -31.19
N GLY A 20 -4.10 2.44 -31.72
CA GLY A 20 -4.06 1.95 -33.09
C GLY A 20 -4.07 3.09 -34.11
N LEU A 21 -3.57 2.79 -35.30
CA LEU A 21 -3.73 3.68 -36.45
C LEU A 21 -5.20 3.65 -36.85
N GLN A 22 -5.84 4.82 -36.85
CA GLN A 22 -7.22 4.96 -37.28
C GLN A 22 -7.24 5.75 -38.60
N PRO A 23 -7.94 5.26 -39.64
CA PRO A 23 -8.13 6.05 -40.85
C PRO A 23 -8.89 7.33 -40.50
N GLN A 24 -8.35 8.46 -40.92
CA GLN A 24 -8.94 9.78 -40.75
C GLN A 24 -8.93 10.52 -42.08
N VAL A 25 -10.05 11.19 -42.39
CA VAL A 25 -10.12 12.10 -43.53
C VAL A 25 -9.46 13.40 -43.12
N GLN A 26 -8.31 13.70 -43.72
CA GLN A 26 -7.55 14.92 -43.45
C GLN A 26 -7.88 15.95 -44.52
N VAL A 27 -8.59 17.00 -44.12
CA VAL A 27 -8.81 18.19 -44.94
C VAL A 27 -7.71 19.18 -44.61
N ARG A 28 -6.81 19.45 -45.56
CA ARG A 28 -5.71 20.43 -45.42
C ARG A 28 -6.00 21.65 -46.30
N PRO A 29 -6.57 22.74 -45.76
CA PRO A 29 -6.86 23.93 -46.54
C PRO A 29 -5.58 24.61 -47.03
N ARG A 30 -5.58 25.05 -48.29
CA ARG A 30 -4.46 25.73 -48.93
C ARG A 30 -4.62 27.24 -48.73
N ARG A 31 -3.83 27.81 -47.81
CA ARG A 31 -3.96 29.21 -47.37
C ARG A 31 -3.96 30.22 -48.53
N GLU A 32 -3.13 29.98 -49.55
CA GLU A 32 -3.05 30.84 -50.74
C GLU A 32 -4.36 30.89 -51.53
N LEU A 33 -5.04 29.76 -51.68
CA LEU A 33 -6.32 29.66 -52.39
C LEU A 33 -7.45 30.26 -51.55
N LEU A 34 -7.43 30.04 -50.23
CA LEU A 34 -8.38 30.69 -49.32
C LEU A 34 -8.34 32.22 -49.45
N GLY A 35 -7.11 32.79 -49.46
CA GLY A 35 -6.92 34.24 -49.59
C GLY A 35 -7.45 34.80 -50.92
N ARG A 36 -7.32 34.07 -52.03
CA ARG A 36 -7.86 34.48 -53.34
C ARG A 36 -9.39 34.58 -53.35
N PHE A 37 -10.07 33.77 -52.54
CA PHE A 37 -11.53 33.75 -52.43
C PHE A 37 -12.05 34.53 -51.21
N GLY A 38 -11.18 35.27 -50.51
CA GLY A 38 -11.55 36.06 -49.34
C GLY A 38 -12.04 35.21 -48.16
N LEU A 39 -11.62 33.95 -48.07
CA LEU A 39 -12.01 33.01 -47.01
C LEU A 39 -10.94 32.93 -45.93
N THR A 40 -11.36 32.89 -44.67
CA THR A 40 -10.46 32.59 -43.55
C THR A 40 -10.39 31.08 -43.27
N MET A 41 -9.37 30.65 -42.55
CA MET A 41 -9.29 29.27 -42.05
C MET A 41 -10.49 28.92 -41.16
N ALA A 42 -10.95 29.87 -40.35
CA ALA A 42 -12.09 29.67 -39.46
C ALA A 42 -13.39 29.45 -40.24
N ASP A 43 -13.60 30.16 -41.35
CA ASP A 43 -14.79 29.99 -42.20
C ASP A 43 -14.85 28.57 -42.78
N VAL A 44 -13.73 28.09 -43.32
CA VAL A 44 -13.65 26.74 -43.90
C VAL A 44 -13.80 25.67 -42.82
N GLN A 45 -13.11 25.82 -41.68
CA GLN A 45 -13.22 24.87 -40.57
C GLN A 45 -14.63 24.84 -39.96
N GLY A 46 -15.26 26.00 -39.78
CA GLY A 46 -16.61 26.14 -39.26
C GLY A 46 -17.66 25.55 -40.20
N PHE A 47 -17.51 25.77 -41.51
CA PHE A 47 -18.36 25.14 -42.52
C PHE A 47 -18.21 23.62 -42.50
N VAL A 48 -16.98 23.09 -42.54
CA VAL A 48 -16.71 21.65 -42.55
C VAL A 48 -17.16 20.98 -41.25
N SER A 49 -16.95 21.61 -40.10
CA SER A 49 -17.40 21.07 -38.80
C SER A 49 -18.92 21.03 -38.68
N THR A 50 -19.62 22.06 -39.15
CA THR A 50 -21.09 22.09 -39.19
C THR A 50 -21.63 21.06 -40.19
N ALA A 51 -21.03 20.98 -41.37
CA ALA A 51 -21.44 20.05 -42.42
C ALA A 51 -21.26 18.57 -42.01
N LEU A 52 -20.13 18.23 -41.37
CA LEU A 52 -19.77 16.85 -41.04
C LEU A 52 -20.08 16.49 -39.58
N GLY A 53 -19.61 17.27 -38.61
CA GLY A 53 -19.83 16.99 -37.18
C GLY A 53 -21.27 17.25 -36.76
N GLY A 54 -21.92 18.21 -37.42
CA GLY A 54 -23.15 18.82 -36.94
C GLY A 54 -22.84 19.86 -35.87
N ARG A 55 -23.61 20.95 -35.85
CA ARG A 55 -23.48 22.01 -34.85
C ARG A 55 -24.83 22.24 -34.17
N ALA A 56 -24.86 22.22 -32.84
CA ALA A 56 -26.04 22.66 -32.09
C ALA A 56 -26.30 24.15 -32.39
N VAL A 57 -27.48 24.47 -32.89
CA VAL A 57 -27.90 25.83 -33.26
C VAL A 57 -28.98 26.38 -32.32
N GLY A 58 -29.54 25.54 -31.45
CA GLY A 58 -30.51 25.94 -30.45
C GLY A 58 -30.86 24.78 -29.52
N LEU A 59 -31.62 25.10 -28.47
CA LEU A 59 -32.19 24.13 -27.55
C LEU A 59 -33.70 24.09 -27.74
N HIS A 60 -34.25 22.90 -27.82
CA HIS A 60 -35.68 22.65 -27.79
C HIS A 60 -36.05 22.08 -26.43
N TRP A 61 -36.98 22.74 -25.74
CA TRP A 61 -37.45 22.33 -24.43
C TRP A 61 -38.76 21.55 -24.56
N GLU A 62 -38.84 20.39 -23.93
CA GLU A 62 -40.03 19.55 -23.87
C GLU A 62 -40.27 19.19 -22.40
N GLY A 63 -41.11 19.98 -21.73
CA GLY A 63 -41.27 19.94 -20.27
C GLY A 63 -39.98 20.36 -19.55
N GLU A 64 -39.48 19.48 -18.66
CA GLU A 64 -38.22 19.69 -17.94
C GLU A 64 -36.98 19.16 -18.70
N ARG A 65 -37.17 18.56 -19.89
CA ARG A 65 -36.07 18.03 -20.71
C ARG A 65 -35.66 19.04 -21.78
N SER A 66 -34.37 19.11 -22.07
CA SER A 66 -33.82 19.91 -23.17
C SER A 66 -33.12 19.02 -24.19
N PHE A 67 -33.30 19.36 -25.46
CA PHE A 67 -32.73 18.67 -26.62
C PHE A 67 -31.98 19.65 -27.52
N ASP A 68 -30.79 19.27 -27.98
CA ASP A 68 -30.05 20.05 -28.96
C ASP A 68 -30.68 19.97 -30.35
N VAL A 69 -30.98 21.13 -30.95
CA VAL A 69 -31.32 21.23 -32.38
C VAL A 69 -30.01 21.34 -33.16
N VAL A 70 -29.66 20.29 -33.92
CA VAL A 70 -28.37 20.19 -34.61
C VAL A 70 -28.52 20.43 -36.11
N LEU A 71 -27.79 21.41 -36.64
CA LEU A 71 -27.65 21.63 -38.08
C LEU A 71 -26.52 20.77 -38.62
N ARG A 72 -26.82 19.94 -39.62
CA ARG A 72 -25.85 19.02 -40.27
C ARG A 72 -26.29 18.73 -41.71
N LEU A 73 -25.34 18.46 -42.61
CA LEU A 73 -25.70 18.02 -43.96
C LEU A 73 -26.28 16.60 -43.97
N PRO A 74 -27.17 16.30 -44.94
CA PRO A 74 -27.62 14.93 -45.22
C PRO A 74 -26.46 13.95 -45.43
N ASN A 75 -26.67 12.67 -45.10
CA ASN A 75 -25.62 11.65 -45.15
C ASN A 75 -25.09 11.39 -46.57
N ASP A 76 -25.98 11.44 -47.57
CA ASP A 76 -25.69 11.27 -49.00
C ASP A 76 -24.80 12.38 -49.58
N ALA A 77 -24.67 13.52 -48.89
CA ALA A 77 -23.76 14.59 -49.30
C ALA A 77 -22.34 14.44 -48.72
N ARG A 78 -22.10 13.46 -47.84
CA ARG A 78 -20.87 13.36 -47.03
C ARG A 78 -20.35 11.93 -46.79
N ASP A 79 -20.86 10.95 -47.52
CA ASP A 79 -20.54 9.53 -47.36
C ASP A 79 -19.19 9.10 -47.97
N SER A 80 -18.59 9.97 -48.80
CA SER A 80 -17.40 9.65 -49.60
C SER A 80 -16.47 10.86 -49.74
N VAL A 81 -15.17 10.60 -49.91
CA VAL A 81 -14.13 11.64 -50.00
C VAL A 81 -14.36 12.55 -51.20
N GLU A 82 -14.83 12.00 -52.30
CA GLU A 82 -15.17 12.72 -53.53
C GLU A 82 -16.32 13.71 -53.29
N ARG A 83 -17.37 13.28 -52.57
CA ARG A 83 -18.48 14.16 -52.21
C ARG A 83 -18.07 15.25 -51.24
N LEU A 84 -17.22 14.93 -50.26
CA LEU A 84 -16.59 15.96 -49.42
C LEU A 84 -15.85 17.01 -50.27
N GLY A 85 -15.13 16.59 -51.30
CA GLY A 85 -14.46 17.48 -52.25
C GLY A 85 -15.40 18.40 -53.02
N ASN A 86 -16.61 17.93 -53.30
CA ASN A 86 -17.63 18.68 -54.05
C ASN A 86 -18.50 19.60 -53.17
N LEU A 87 -18.29 19.59 -51.85
CA LEU A 87 -19.00 20.50 -50.94
C LEU A 87 -18.73 21.96 -51.31
N ARG A 88 -19.78 22.72 -51.53
CA ARG A 88 -19.71 24.11 -51.97
C ARG A 88 -19.69 25.05 -50.78
N ILE A 89 -18.61 25.81 -50.64
CA ILE A 89 -18.44 26.81 -49.59
C ILE A 89 -18.80 28.18 -50.16
N PRO A 90 -19.71 28.93 -49.52
CA PRO A 90 -20.01 30.30 -49.91
C PRO A 90 -18.85 31.22 -49.57
N THR A 91 -18.46 32.06 -50.53
CA THR A 91 -17.47 33.13 -50.35
C THR A 91 -18.16 34.44 -49.99
N SER A 92 -17.41 35.40 -49.44
CA SER A 92 -17.88 36.76 -49.18
C SER A 92 -18.38 37.49 -50.43
N SER A 93 -17.91 37.08 -51.61
CA SER A 93 -18.36 37.57 -52.92
C SER A 93 -19.68 36.97 -53.40
N GLY A 94 -20.26 36.00 -52.67
CA GLY A 94 -21.46 35.26 -53.07
C GLY A 94 -21.19 34.06 -54.00
N ALA A 95 -19.97 33.91 -54.53
CA ALA A 95 -19.58 32.75 -55.31
C ALA A 95 -19.50 31.49 -54.44
N LEU A 96 -19.89 30.34 -55.02
CA LEU A 96 -19.81 29.02 -54.40
C LEU A 96 -18.59 28.28 -54.94
N VAL A 97 -17.63 27.94 -54.07
CA VAL A 97 -16.39 27.28 -54.47
C VAL A 97 -16.34 25.87 -53.86
N PRO A 98 -16.01 24.82 -54.64
CA PRO A 98 -15.91 23.46 -54.11
C PRO A 98 -14.71 23.32 -53.17
N LEU A 99 -14.86 22.54 -52.10
CA LEU A 99 -13.82 22.30 -51.10
C LEU A 99 -12.53 21.73 -51.70
N SER A 100 -12.63 20.92 -52.77
CA SER A 100 -11.48 20.38 -53.51
C SER A 100 -10.59 21.46 -54.13
N SER A 101 -11.15 22.63 -54.46
CA SER A 101 -10.39 23.78 -54.97
C SER A 101 -9.73 24.59 -53.85
N LEU A 102 -10.17 24.42 -52.60
CA LEU A 102 -9.72 25.20 -51.44
C LEU A 102 -8.81 24.37 -50.51
N ALA A 103 -8.94 23.04 -50.52
CA ALA A 103 -8.26 22.13 -49.61
C ALA A 103 -7.84 20.83 -50.29
N THR A 104 -6.74 20.26 -49.83
CA THR A 104 -6.36 18.89 -50.19
C THR A 104 -7.02 17.92 -49.23
N ILE A 105 -7.84 17.02 -49.75
CA ILE A 105 -8.54 16.00 -48.97
C ILE A 105 -7.84 14.68 -49.20
N THR A 106 -7.34 14.07 -48.12
CA THR A 106 -6.61 12.80 -48.18
C THR A 106 -7.08 11.88 -47.07
N VAL A 107 -7.14 10.58 -47.34
CA VAL A 107 -7.29 9.58 -46.29
C VAL A 107 -5.89 9.29 -45.76
N GLY A 108 -5.65 9.64 -44.51
CA GLY A 108 -4.40 9.33 -43.83
C GLY A 108 -4.66 8.57 -42.53
N TYR A 109 -3.60 8.12 -41.88
CA TYR A 109 -3.72 7.44 -40.60
C TYR A 109 -3.39 8.41 -39.46
N GLY A 110 -4.33 8.53 -38.53
CA GLY A 110 -4.17 9.24 -37.26
C GLY A 110 -4.03 8.27 -36.10
N ARG A 111 -3.89 8.80 -34.89
CA ARG A 111 -3.99 8.03 -33.66
C ARG A 111 -5.36 8.25 -33.05
N ALA A 112 -6.03 7.16 -32.67
CA ALA A 112 -7.33 7.22 -31.99
C ALA A 112 -7.25 7.95 -30.63
N ALA A 113 -6.11 7.88 -29.94
CA ALA A 113 -5.89 8.49 -28.63
C ALA A 113 -4.41 8.82 -28.42
N ILE A 114 -4.15 9.89 -27.67
CA ILE A 114 -2.79 10.25 -27.21
C ILE A 114 -2.81 10.30 -25.69
N ASN A 115 -2.32 9.23 -25.06
CA ASN A 115 -2.25 9.13 -23.61
C ASN A 115 -1.13 10.03 -23.07
N ARG A 116 -1.45 10.78 -22.03
CA ARG A 116 -0.52 11.65 -21.33
C ARG A 116 -0.66 11.49 -19.82
N GLU A 117 0.45 11.65 -19.13
CA GLU A 117 0.55 11.67 -17.68
C GLU A 117 1.55 12.76 -17.31
N ASN A 118 1.18 13.65 -16.38
CA ASN A 118 1.99 14.81 -15.99
C ASN A 118 2.50 15.66 -17.17
N GLY A 119 1.67 15.85 -18.19
CA GLY A 119 2.00 16.60 -19.40
C GLY A 119 2.91 15.88 -20.41
N GLN A 120 3.43 14.70 -20.07
CA GLN A 120 4.28 13.89 -20.94
C GLN A 120 3.49 12.79 -21.61
N ARG A 121 3.82 12.47 -22.86
CA ARG A 121 3.20 11.36 -23.58
C ARG A 121 3.82 10.04 -23.12
N TYR A 122 2.98 9.09 -22.74
CA TYR A 122 3.44 7.76 -22.36
C TYR A 122 2.82 6.66 -23.24
N VAL A 123 3.45 5.49 -23.21
CA VAL A 123 2.91 4.24 -23.78
C VAL A 123 2.89 3.22 -22.66
N GLY A 124 1.69 2.85 -22.22
CA GLY A 124 1.53 1.87 -21.15
C GLY A 124 1.84 0.46 -21.64
N ILE A 125 2.64 -0.28 -20.87
CA ILE A 125 2.78 -1.74 -21.02
C ILE A 125 2.06 -2.35 -19.83
N ARG A 126 0.98 -3.08 -20.10
CA ARG A 126 0.19 -3.76 -19.08
C ARG A 126 0.57 -5.22 -19.04
N MET A 127 0.61 -5.78 -17.83
CA MET A 127 0.82 -7.19 -17.60
C MET A 127 0.19 -7.56 -16.27
N ASN A 128 -0.28 -8.79 -16.18
CA ASN A 128 -0.67 -9.43 -14.93
C ASN A 128 0.48 -10.30 -14.43
N VAL A 129 0.61 -10.45 -13.12
CA VAL A 129 1.56 -11.37 -12.51
C VAL A 129 0.79 -12.54 -11.92
N ARG A 130 1.11 -13.76 -12.34
CA ARG A 130 0.45 -14.99 -11.84
C ARG A 130 1.49 -16.02 -11.39
N GLY A 131 1.18 -16.72 -10.30
CA GLY A 131 2.03 -17.81 -9.79
C GLY A 131 3.36 -17.37 -9.17
N ARG A 132 3.53 -16.07 -8.88
CA ARG A 132 4.73 -15.50 -8.26
C ARG A 132 4.37 -14.20 -7.53
N ASP A 133 5.20 -13.80 -6.56
CA ASP A 133 5.00 -12.54 -5.87
C ASP A 133 5.34 -11.32 -6.73
N LEU A 134 4.57 -10.24 -6.55
CA LEU A 134 4.70 -9.01 -7.35
C LEU A 134 6.05 -8.30 -7.14
N GLY A 135 6.66 -8.41 -5.95
CA GLY A 135 7.89 -7.69 -5.64
C GLY A 135 9.09 -8.31 -6.35
N SER A 136 9.31 -9.61 -6.15
CA SER A 136 10.38 -10.35 -6.79
C SER A 136 10.26 -10.30 -8.31
N PHE A 137 9.02 -10.36 -8.83
CA PHE A 137 8.76 -10.25 -10.25
C PHE A 137 9.24 -8.91 -10.81
N VAL A 138 8.85 -7.79 -10.19
CA VAL A 138 9.25 -6.45 -10.66
C VAL A 138 10.77 -6.23 -10.50
N ASP A 139 11.38 -6.75 -9.43
CA ASP A 139 12.82 -6.66 -9.23
C ASP A 139 13.60 -7.44 -10.30
N GLU A 140 13.17 -8.65 -10.64
CA GLU A 140 13.74 -9.45 -11.73
C GLU A 140 13.52 -8.76 -13.09
N ALA A 141 12.29 -8.32 -13.36
CA ALA A 141 11.93 -7.67 -14.62
C ALA A 141 12.70 -6.35 -14.81
N ARG A 142 12.92 -5.57 -13.75
CA ARG A 142 13.75 -4.36 -13.77
C ARG A 142 15.19 -4.70 -14.18
N ARG A 143 15.81 -5.69 -13.53
CA ARG A 143 17.18 -6.13 -13.86
C ARG A 143 17.31 -6.60 -15.31
N VAL A 144 16.36 -7.40 -15.78
CA VAL A 144 16.36 -7.93 -17.15
C VAL A 144 16.18 -6.80 -18.18
N VAL A 145 15.30 -5.83 -17.91
CA VAL A 145 15.09 -4.68 -18.78
C VAL A 145 16.31 -3.78 -18.81
N GLU A 146 16.92 -3.48 -17.67
CA GLU A 146 18.15 -2.67 -17.58
C GLU A 146 19.32 -3.34 -18.32
N ALA A 147 19.43 -4.67 -18.25
CA ALA A 147 20.50 -5.41 -18.92
C ALA A 147 20.30 -5.53 -20.44
N LYS A 148 19.06 -5.71 -20.92
CA LYS A 148 18.78 -6.05 -22.33
C LYS A 148 18.26 -4.89 -23.17
N VAL A 149 17.84 -3.77 -22.56
CA VAL A 149 17.22 -2.65 -23.27
C VAL A 149 18.04 -1.38 -23.07
N SER A 150 18.76 -0.96 -24.11
CA SER A 150 19.40 0.36 -24.12
C SER A 150 18.33 1.45 -24.13
N GLN A 151 18.31 2.29 -23.10
CA GLN A 151 17.39 3.43 -23.04
C GLN A 151 17.83 4.48 -24.07
N LYS A 152 16.92 4.88 -24.97
CA LYS A 152 17.17 5.99 -25.89
C LYS A 152 17.08 7.31 -25.11
N PRO A 153 17.93 8.32 -25.41
CA PRO A 153 17.82 9.63 -24.79
C PRO A 153 16.41 10.20 -24.93
N GLY A 154 15.85 10.72 -23.82
CA GLY A 154 14.50 11.29 -23.77
C GLY A 154 13.37 10.30 -23.49
N LEU A 155 13.66 9.01 -23.27
CA LEU A 155 12.68 8.03 -22.81
C LEU A 155 12.90 7.70 -21.32
N THR A 156 11.87 7.89 -20.50
CA THR A 156 11.86 7.45 -19.10
C THR A 156 11.00 6.21 -18.94
N LEU A 157 11.52 5.20 -18.23
CA LEU A 157 10.77 4.01 -17.86
C LEU A 157 10.32 4.15 -16.41
N VAL A 158 9.03 4.06 -16.17
CA VAL A 158 8.44 4.10 -14.83
C VAL A 158 7.62 2.84 -14.61
N TRP A 159 7.83 2.19 -13.46
CA TRP A 159 7.05 1.04 -13.01
C TRP A 159 5.88 1.55 -12.16
N GLY A 160 4.66 1.47 -12.68
CA GLY A 160 3.45 1.96 -12.02
C GLY A 160 2.50 0.84 -11.59
N GLY A 161 1.31 1.24 -11.11
CA GLY A 161 0.22 0.34 -10.76
C GLY A 161 0.27 -0.18 -9.32
N GLU A 162 -0.07 -1.45 -9.11
CA GLU A 162 -0.09 -2.05 -7.76
C GLU A 162 1.29 -2.08 -7.11
N PHE A 163 2.36 -2.20 -7.90
CA PHE A 163 3.73 -2.17 -7.39
C PHE A 163 4.07 -0.82 -6.75
N GLU A 164 3.72 0.30 -7.39
CA GLU A 164 3.93 1.64 -6.83
C GLU A 164 3.15 1.81 -5.52
N SER A 165 1.90 1.30 -5.47
CA SER A 165 1.11 1.32 -4.24
C SER A 165 1.74 0.46 -3.14
N LYS A 166 2.31 -0.71 -3.46
CA LYS A 166 3.07 -1.56 -2.53
C LYS A 166 4.34 -0.86 -2.03
N GLU A 167 5.09 -0.21 -2.92
CA GLU A 167 6.32 0.50 -2.57
C GLU A 167 6.03 1.69 -1.64
N ARG A 168 5.02 2.52 -1.96
CA ARG A 168 4.58 3.62 -1.10
C ARG A 168 4.15 3.12 0.28
N ALA A 169 3.39 2.02 0.34
CA ALA A 169 2.97 1.43 1.61
C ALA A 169 4.16 0.89 2.42
N MET A 170 5.11 0.23 1.76
CA MET A 170 6.30 -0.31 2.41
C MET A 170 7.21 0.81 2.95
N ALA A 171 7.35 1.92 2.22
CA ALA A 171 8.05 3.12 2.69
C ALA A 171 7.39 3.70 3.95
N ARG A 172 6.05 3.73 3.99
CA ARG A 172 5.30 4.16 5.18
C ARG A 172 5.52 3.22 6.37
N LEU A 173 5.52 1.90 6.16
CA LEU A 173 5.78 0.91 7.21
C LEU A 173 7.17 1.06 7.83
N LYS A 174 8.20 1.38 7.02
CA LYS A 174 9.55 1.67 7.51
C LYS A 174 9.60 2.84 8.51
N LEU A 175 8.65 3.78 8.42
CA LEU A 175 8.52 4.88 9.37
C LEU A 175 7.61 4.51 10.55
N VAL A 176 6.46 3.89 10.29
CA VAL A 176 5.44 3.61 11.30
C VAL A 176 5.91 2.59 12.33
N VAL A 177 6.64 1.54 11.93
CA VAL A 177 7.11 0.49 12.86
C VAL A 177 8.07 1.04 13.92
N PRO A 178 9.14 1.79 13.58
CA PRO A 178 9.98 2.45 14.57
C PRO A 178 9.22 3.41 15.49
N VAL A 179 8.31 4.22 14.93
CA VAL A 179 7.50 5.15 15.73
C VAL A 179 6.62 4.40 16.73
N ALA A 180 5.99 3.30 16.32
CA ALA A 180 5.22 2.46 17.22
C ALA A 180 6.09 1.87 18.35
N LEU A 181 7.28 1.36 18.03
CA LEU A 181 8.22 0.85 19.05
C LEU A 181 8.66 1.94 20.04
N VAL A 182 8.92 3.16 19.57
CA VAL A 182 9.29 4.29 20.45
C VAL A 182 8.13 4.67 21.37
N ILE A 183 6.90 4.72 20.85
CA ILE A 183 5.71 5.00 21.67
C ILE A 183 5.49 3.87 22.68
N THR A 184 5.59 2.61 22.26
CA THR A 184 5.49 1.46 23.18
C THR A 184 6.57 1.53 24.26
N PHE A 185 7.82 1.82 23.91
CA PHE A 185 8.89 2.02 24.88
C PHE A 185 8.58 3.15 25.87
N GLY A 186 8.06 4.29 25.40
CA GLY A 186 7.64 5.39 26.26
C GLY A 186 6.53 4.99 27.25
N LEU A 187 5.55 4.21 26.81
CA LEU A 187 4.51 3.66 27.68
C LEU A 187 5.10 2.67 28.71
N LEU A 188 5.99 1.77 28.28
CA LEU A 188 6.68 0.84 29.18
C LEU A 188 7.51 1.58 30.23
N PHE A 189 8.23 2.62 29.82
CA PHE A 189 8.97 3.48 30.73
C PHE A 189 8.04 4.18 31.73
N ALA A 190 6.87 4.67 31.29
CA ALA A 190 5.89 5.27 32.19
C ALA A 190 5.36 4.29 33.25
N VAL A 191 5.21 3.00 32.92
CA VAL A 191 4.77 1.95 33.84
C VAL A 191 5.85 1.56 34.84
N PHE A 192 7.08 1.31 34.37
CA PHE A 192 8.15 0.78 35.22
C PHE A 192 9.02 1.85 35.87
N GLN A 193 8.99 3.09 35.38
CA GLN A 193 9.92 4.17 35.73
C GLN A 193 11.39 3.73 35.66
N SER A 194 11.70 2.77 34.78
CA SER A 194 12.99 2.08 34.72
C SER A 194 13.32 1.67 33.29
N VAL A 195 14.41 2.24 32.76
CA VAL A 195 14.90 1.98 31.40
C VAL A 195 15.28 0.52 31.19
N PRO A 196 16.00 -0.16 32.11
CA PRO A 196 16.35 -1.57 31.92
C PRO A 196 15.12 -2.49 31.89
N LEU A 197 14.12 -2.25 32.76
CA LEU A 197 12.89 -3.05 32.78
C LEU A 197 12.05 -2.84 31.51
N ALA A 198 11.89 -1.59 31.07
CA ALA A 198 11.20 -1.29 29.81
C ALA A 198 11.90 -1.90 28.59
N THR A 199 13.23 -1.86 28.56
CA THR A 199 14.04 -2.47 27.49
C THR A 199 13.91 -3.99 27.49
N LEU A 200 13.87 -4.62 28.66
CA LEU A 200 13.72 -6.08 28.80
C LEU A 200 12.41 -6.56 28.17
N VAL A 201 11.29 -5.87 28.43
CA VAL A 201 10.00 -6.17 27.78
C VAL A 201 10.08 -5.93 26.27
N LEU A 202 10.71 -4.84 25.82
CA LEU A 202 10.81 -4.52 24.40
C LEU A 202 11.65 -5.54 23.61
N VAL A 203 12.75 -6.03 24.19
CA VAL A 203 13.59 -7.10 23.61
C VAL A 203 12.81 -8.41 23.46
N HIS A 204 11.73 -8.58 24.22
CA HIS A 204 10.85 -9.74 24.11
C HIS A 204 9.93 -9.69 22.89
N VAL A 205 9.63 -8.50 22.39
CA VAL A 205 8.68 -8.29 21.28
C VAL A 205 9.08 -9.05 20.00
N PRO A 206 10.35 -9.02 19.52
CA PRO A 206 10.77 -9.81 18.37
C PRO A 206 10.42 -11.31 18.46
N PHE A 207 10.44 -11.90 19.65
CA PHE A 207 10.09 -13.31 19.84
C PHE A 207 8.61 -13.60 19.55
N ALA A 208 7.72 -12.63 19.82
CA ALA A 208 6.33 -12.70 19.41
C ALA A 208 6.21 -12.65 17.88
N LEU A 209 6.97 -11.77 17.21
CA LEU A 209 6.95 -11.62 15.76
C LEU A 209 7.34 -12.90 15.02
N ILE A 210 8.26 -13.70 15.58
CA ILE A 210 8.66 -15.00 15.00
C ILE A 210 7.44 -15.91 14.82
N GLY A 211 6.56 -16.00 15.80
CA GLY A 211 5.34 -16.81 15.70
C GLY A 211 4.39 -16.35 14.59
N GLY A 212 4.26 -15.03 14.42
CA GLY A 212 3.46 -14.46 13.33
C GLY A 212 4.07 -14.73 11.95
N ALA A 213 5.39 -14.63 11.82
CA ALA A 213 6.12 -14.93 10.59
C ALA A 213 6.05 -16.43 10.22
N LEU A 214 6.21 -17.31 11.20
CA LEU A 214 6.01 -18.75 11.03
C LEU A 214 4.56 -19.07 10.63
N GLY A 215 3.58 -18.35 11.18
CA GLY A 215 2.18 -18.46 10.77
C GLY A 215 1.99 -18.13 9.29
N LEU A 216 2.50 -16.99 8.81
CA LEU A 216 2.41 -16.63 7.39
C LEU A 216 3.08 -17.68 6.49
N TRP A 217 4.26 -18.17 6.89
CA TRP A 217 4.97 -19.19 6.14
C TRP A 217 4.20 -20.52 6.08
N ALA A 218 3.63 -20.96 7.20
CA ALA A 218 2.84 -22.20 7.27
C ALA A 218 1.58 -22.16 6.40
N PHE A 219 1.00 -20.97 6.18
CA PHE A 219 -0.16 -20.76 5.33
C PHE A 219 0.18 -20.28 3.90
N ASP A 220 1.47 -20.26 3.54
CA ASP A 220 2.00 -19.81 2.25
C ASP A 220 1.49 -18.41 1.84
N MET A 221 1.50 -17.49 2.80
CA MET A 221 1.03 -16.11 2.60
C MET A 221 2.20 -15.13 2.49
N PRO A 222 2.19 -14.23 1.49
CA PRO A 222 3.20 -13.19 1.40
C PRO A 222 3.03 -12.16 2.52
N VAL A 223 4.13 -11.48 2.87
CA VAL A 223 4.06 -10.31 3.76
C VAL A 223 3.33 -9.18 3.03
N SER A 224 2.08 -8.97 3.43
CA SER A 224 1.20 -7.93 2.91
C SER A 224 1.06 -6.76 3.89
N ILE A 225 0.39 -5.68 3.45
CA ILE A 225 0.08 -4.54 4.32
C ILE A 225 -0.83 -4.99 5.48
N ALA A 226 -1.80 -5.87 5.21
CA ALA A 226 -2.65 -6.43 6.24
C ALA A 226 -1.86 -7.23 7.30
N ALA A 227 -0.91 -8.06 6.86
CA ALA A 227 -0.02 -8.77 7.77
C ALA A 227 0.80 -7.80 8.63
N ALA A 228 1.30 -6.69 8.04
CA ALA A 228 2.04 -5.67 8.78
C ALA A 228 1.21 -5.00 9.88
N VAL A 229 -0.07 -4.71 9.63
CA VAL A 229 -0.99 -4.23 10.67
C VAL A 229 -1.15 -5.27 11.79
N GLY A 230 -1.25 -6.55 11.44
CA GLY A 230 -1.26 -7.65 12.42
C GLY A 230 0.00 -7.70 13.28
N PHE A 231 1.18 -7.50 12.70
CA PHE A 231 2.44 -7.43 13.45
C PHE A 231 2.48 -6.24 14.40
N ILE A 232 1.99 -5.06 13.99
CA ILE A 232 1.92 -3.87 14.86
C ILE A 232 0.98 -4.14 16.04
N ALA A 233 -0.18 -4.75 15.81
CA ALA A 233 -1.08 -5.15 16.89
C ALA A 233 -0.42 -6.16 17.84
N LEU A 234 0.33 -7.11 17.30
CA LEU A 234 1.07 -8.12 18.06
C LEU A 234 2.16 -7.49 18.94
N VAL A 235 2.86 -6.44 18.48
CA VAL A 235 3.81 -5.68 19.31
C VAL A 235 3.15 -5.17 20.59
N GLY A 236 1.99 -4.52 20.45
CA GLY A 236 1.24 -4.00 21.60
C GLY A 236 0.75 -5.10 22.53
N GLN A 237 0.22 -6.20 21.98
CA GLN A 237 -0.24 -7.33 22.79
C GLN A 237 0.91 -8.04 23.52
N ALA A 238 2.05 -8.25 22.85
CA ALA A 238 3.23 -8.84 23.46
C ALA A 238 3.78 -7.96 24.58
N ALA A 239 3.81 -6.64 24.39
CA ALA A 239 4.20 -5.69 25.42
C ALA A 239 3.25 -5.76 26.64
N LEU A 240 1.93 -5.82 26.44
CA LEU A 240 0.96 -5.96 27.53
C LEU A 240 1.19 -7.23 28.37
N ASN A 241 1.39 -8.38 27.70
CA ASN A 241 1.67 -9.64 28.38
C ASN A 241 3.02 -9.59 29.12
N GLY A 242 4.04 -8.98 28.51
CA GLY A 242 5.34 -8.77 29.14
C GLY A 242 5.24 -7.89 30.38
N VAL A 243 4.45 -6.81 30.34
CA VAL A 243 4.19 -5.95 31.50
C VAL A 243 3.53 -6.73 32.62
N LEU A 244 2.49 -7.51 32.29
CA LEU A 244 1.73 -8.27 33.29
C LEU A 244 2.62 -9.22 34.11
N VAL A 245 3.49 -9.97 33.42
CA VAL A 245 4.42 -10.92 34.07
C VAL A 245 5.53 -10.19 34.81
N LEU A 246 6.17 -9.20 34.17
CA LEU A 246 7.30 -8.50 34.78
C LEU A 246 6.90 -7.69 36.01
N SER A 247 5.75 -7.02 35.98
CA SER A 247 5.23 -6.28 37.14
C SER A 247 4.97 -7.20 38.33
N ALA A 248 4.45 -8.42 38.10
CA ALA A 248 4.26 -9.39 39.17
C ALA A 248 5.59 -9.84 39.79
N ILE A 249 6.62 -10.07 38.97
CA ILE A 249 7.96 -10.43 39.47
C ILE A 249 8.56 -9.27 40.28
N VAL A 250 8.47 -8.04 39.77
CA VAL A 250 8.99 -6.84 40.45
C VAL A 250 8.27 -6.58 41.77
N GLU A 251 6.95 -6.74 41.81
CA GLU A 251 6.16 -6.61 43.04
C GLU A 251 6.61 -7.61 44.12
N ARG A 252 6.86 -8.88 43.75
CA ARG A 252 7.41 -9.88 44.70
C ARG A 252 8.84 -9.53 45.15
N ARG A 253 9.67 -8.98 44.28
CA ARG A 253 11.02 -8.48 44.67
C ARG A 253 10.93 -7.32 45.67
N GLN A 254 9.99 -6.40 45.47
CA GLN A 254 9.77 -5.28 46.40
C GLN A 254 9.28 -5.75 47.78
N GLN A 255 8.61 -6.90 47.86
CA GLN A 255 8.22 -7.55 49.11
C GLN A 255 9.37 -8.29 49.81
N GLY A 256 10.60 -8.21 49.29
CA GLY A 256 11.79 -8.83 49.88
C GLY A 256 12.02 -10.29 49.48
N MET A 257 11.24 -10.84 48.56
CA MET A 257 11.38 -12.23 48.11
C MET A 257 12.69 -12.43 47.32
N PRO A 258 13.42 -13.54 47.54
CA PRO A 258 14.61 -13.87 46.76
C PRO A 258 14.26 -14.02 45.27
N ILE A 259 15.21 -13.71 44.39
CA ILE A 259 14.97 -13.55 42.96
C ILE A 259 14.36 -14.79 42.30
N ASP A 260 14.90 -15.97 42.58
CA ASP A 260 14.44 -17.22 41.95
C ASP A 260 13.00 -17.54 42.37
N GLU A 261 12.63 -17.27 43.62
CA GLU A 261 11.28 -17.47 44.13
C GLU A 261 10.31 -16.42 43.58
N ALA A 262 10.72 -15.14 43.52
CA ALA A 262 9.93 -14.05 42.95
C ALA A 262 9.60 -14.29 41.47
N ILE A 263 10.54 -14.84 40.71
CA ILE A 263 10.34 -15.21 39.30
C ILE A 263 9.30 -16.33 39.18
N VAL A 264 9.46 -17.41 39.93
CA VAL A 264 8.57 -18.58 39.82
C VAL A 264 7.15 -18.22 40.27
N VAL A 265 7.02 -17.55 41.42
CA VAL A 265 5.72 -17.17 41.98
C VAL A 265 5.06 -16.12 41.10
N GLY A 266 5.79 -15.06 40.72
CA GLY A 266 5.27 -13.98 39.87
C GLY A 266 4.81 -14.45 38.49
N ALA A 267 5.56 -15.36 37.85
CA ALA A 267 5.16 -15.94 36.57
C ALA A 267 3.95 -16.89 36.72
N SER A 268 3.91 -17.68 37.79
CA SER A 268 2.82 -18.62 38.07
C SER A 268 1.49 -17.90 38.35
N ASP A 269 1.51 -16.79 39.09
CA ASP A 269 0.33 -15.97 39.36
C ASP A 269 -0.33 -15.43 38.08
N ARG A 270 0.51 -15.14 37.06
CA ARG A 270 0.07 -14.53 35.81
C ARG A 270 -0.14 -15.54 34.69
N LEU A 271 0.24 -16.80 34.88
CA LEU A 271 0.03 -17.89 33.93
C LEU A 271 -1.42 -17.95 33.43
N ARG A 272 -2.39 -17.93 34.35
CA ARG A 272 -3.82 -17.99 34.00
C ARG A 272 -4.25 -16.82 33.12
N ALA A 273 -3.80 -15.61 33.46
CA ALA A 273 -4.16 -14.41 32.70
C ALA A 273 -3.50 -14.39 31.30
N VAL A 274 -2.23 -14.78 31.19
CA VAL A 274 -1.51 -14.86 29.91
C VAL A 274 -2.13 -15.93 28.99
N LEU A 275 -2.48 -17.10 29.53
CA LEU A 275 -3.14 -18.14 28.74
C LEU A 275 -4.55 -17.73 28.32
N MET A 276 -5.30 -17.03 29.18
CA MET A 276 -6.62 -16.51 28.85
C MET A 276 -6.57 -15.52 27.68
N THR A 277 -5.65 -14.56 27.69
CA THR A 277 -5.53 -13.58 26.58
C THR A 277 -5.08 -14.24 25.29
N ALA A 278 -4.12 -15.17 25.36
CA ALA A 278 -3.65 -15.91 24.20
C ALA A 278 -4.74 -16.79 23.58
N THR A 279 -5.49 -17.52 24.42
CA THR A 279 -6.56 -18.39 23.96
C THR A 279 -7.74 -17.59 23.41
N LEU A 280 -8.10 -16.46 24.03
CA LEU A 280 -9.12 -15.55 23.52
C LEU A 280 -8.77 -15.03 22.12
N ALA A 281 -7.54 -14.55 21.94
CA ALA A 281 -7.08 -14.05 20.64
C ALA A 281 -7.02 -15.18 19.59
N ALA A 282 -6.47 -16.34 19.96
CA ALA A 282 -6.34 -17.49 19.09
C ALA A 282 -7.70 -18.01 18.63
N LEU A 283 -8.64 -18.26 19.56
CA LEU A 283 -9.97 -18.78 19.24
C LEU A 283 -10.86 -17.73 18.56
N GLY A 284 -10.77 -16.46 18.96
CA GLY A 284 -11.56 -15.38 18.39
C GLY A 284 -11.21 -15.06 16.93
N LEU A 285 -9.94 -15.20 16.56
CA LEU A 285 -9.45 -14.93 15.20
C LEU A 285 -9.23 -16.20 14.37
N LEU A 286 -9.37 -17.39 14.94
CA LEU A 286 -9.26 -18.67 14.23
C LEU A 286 -10.17 -18.71 12.99
N PRO A 287 -11.48 -18.37 13.08
CA PRO A 287 -12.37 -18.43 11.91
C PRO A 287 -11.92 -17.49 10.80
N ALA A 288 -11.44 -16.30 11.14
CA ALA A 288 -10.93 -15.33 10.18
C ALA A 288 -9.63 -15.81 9.51
N ALA A 289 -8.75 -16.49 10.25
CA ALA A 289 -7.50 -17.06 9.73
C ALA A 289 -7.73 -18.20 8.71
N PHE A 290 -8.84 -18.93 8.82
CA PHE A 290 -9.22 -20.01 7.89
C PHE A 290 -10.25 -19.61 6.83
N SER A 291 -10.78 -18.39 6.88
CA SER A 291 -11.82 -17.94 5.95
C SER A 291 -11.34 -17.91 4.50
N LYS A 292 -12.20 -18.40 3.60
CA LYS A 292 -12.03 -18.34 2.14
C LYS A 292 -13.15 -17.54 1.46
N ALA A 293 -13.94 -16.81 2.23
CA ALA A 293 -15.01 -15.98 1.69
C ALA A 293 -14.44 -14.78 0.91
N MET A 294 -15.25 -14.17 0.05
CA MET A 294 -14.86 -12.93 -0.63
C MET A 294 -14.46 -11.86 0.40
N GLY A 295 -13.33 -11.18 0.14
CA GLY A 295 -12.79 -10.16 1.04
C GLY A 295 -11.95 -10.72 2.20
N ALA A 296 -11.85 -12.04 2.35
CA ALA A 296 -10.93 -12.67 3.30
C ALA A 296 -9.46 -12.38 2.95
N GLU A 297 -9.14 -12.00 1.70
CA GLU A 297 -7.77 -11.68 1.27
C GLU A 297 -7.13 -10.58 2.14
N MET A 298 -7.92 -9.65 2.68
CA MET A 298 -7.44 -8.58 3.55
C MET A 298 -7.39 -8.97 5.02
N GLN A 299 -8.34 -9.76 5.52
CA GLN A 299 -8.44 -10.09 6.95
C GLN A 299 -7.56 -11.29 7.34
N ARG A 300 -7.44 -12.27 6.45
CA ARG A 300 -6.81 -13.55 6.74
C ARG A 300 -5.31 -13.42 7.12
N PRO A 301 -4.48 -12.64 6.41
CA PRO A 301 -3.07 -12.48 6.77
C PRO A 301 -2.89 -11.81 8.14
N MET A 302 -3.73 -10.82 8.46
CA MET A 302 -3.73 -10.15 9.76
C MET A 302 -4.10 -11.12 10.90
N ALA A 303 -5.15 -11.92 10.70
CA ALA A 303 -5.58 -12.92 11.68
C ALA A 303 -4.52 -14.00 11.91
N VAL A 304 -3.91 -14.55 10.84
CA VAL A 304 -2.85 -15.57 10.94
C VAL A 304 -1.66 -15.06 11.75
N VAL A 305 -1.22 -13.82 11.51
CA VAL A 305 -0.12 -13.19 12.26
C VAL A 305 -0.46 -13.07 13.75
N ILE A 306 -1.67 -12.62 14.08
CA ILE A 306 -2.09 -12.47 15.47
C ILE A 306 -2.23 -13.84 16.15
N VAL A 307 -2.86 -14.83 15.53
CA VAL A 307 -3.00 -16.17 16.13
C VAL A 307 -1.64 -16.82 16.37
N GLY A 308 -0.79 -16.90 15.35
CA GLY A 308 0.54 -17.52 15.49
C GLY A 308 1.45 -16.74 16.43
N GLY A 309 1.39 -15.41 16.35
CA GLY A 309 2.16 -14.51 17.18
C GLY A 309 1.78 -14.58 18.65
N THR A 310 0.49 -14.63 18.99
CA THR A 310 0.03 -14.60 20.38
C THR A 310 0.25 -15.93 21.10
N LEU A 311 0.11 -17.06 20.40
CA LEU A 311 0.48 -18.38 20.92
C LEU A 311 1.99 -18.46 21.21
N SER A 312 2.81 -18.03 20.25
CA SER A 312 4.26 -17.95 20.43
C SER A 312 4.64 -16.98 21.56
N ALA A 313 4.02 -15.80 21.59
CA ALA A 313 4.26 -14.79 22.61
C ALA A 313 3.89 -15.29 24.00
N ALA A 314 2.77 -15.98 24.18
CA ALA A 314 2.37 -16.52 25.48
C ALA A 314 3.39 -17.52 26.01
N LEU A 315 3.79 -18.47 25.17
CA LEU A 315 4.78 -19.48 25.52
C LEU A 315 6.15 -18.85 25.83
N LEU A 316 6.64 -17.99 24.95
CA LEU A 316 7.95 -17.37 25.10
C LEU A 316 7.97 -16.33 26.21
N THR A 317 6.88 -15.61 26.49
CA THR A 317 6.81 -14.67 27.63
C THR A 317 6.90 -15.40 28.96
N LEU A 318 6.25 -16.54 29.11
CA LEU A 318 6.31 -17.30 30.37
C LEU A 318 7.64 -18.04 30.59
N LEU A 319 8.40 -18.30 29.53
CA LEU A 319 9.69 -19.01 29.62
C LEU A 319 10.88 -18.07 29.55
N VAL A 320 10.94 -17.26 28.49
CA VAL A 320 12.12 -16.46 28.15
C VAL A 320 12.17 -15.16 28.97
N LEU A 321 11.03 -14.58 29.37
CA LEU A 321 11.02 -13.33 30.16
C LEU A 321 11.51 -13.56 31.60
N PRO A 322 11.04 -14.59 32.33
CA PRO A 322 11.66 -15.03 33.59
C PRO A 322 13.18 -15.25 33.50
N ALA A 323 13.62 -15.98 32.47
CA ALA A 323 15.02 -16.30 32.28
C ALA A 323 15.87 -15.05 31.95
N SER A 324 15.34 -14.14 31.12
CA SER A 324 16.03 -12.89 30.78
C SER A 324 16.08 -11.94 31.96
N TYR A 325 15.04 -11.88 32.80
CA TYR A 325 15.06 -11.15 34.07
C TYR A 325 16.13 -11.68 35.03
N ARG A 326 16.22 -13.01 35.17
CA ARG A 326 17.28 -13.65 35.97
C ARG A 326 18.67 -13.31 35.43
N LEU A 327 18.88 -13.24 34.13
CA LEU A 327 20.19 -12.88 33.57
C LEU A 327 20.50 -11.39 33.76
N ALA A 328 19.48 -10.53 33.62
CA ALA A 328 19.61 -9.09 33.70
C ALA A 328 19.69 -8.55 35.14
N HIS A 329 19.44 -9.35 36.19
CA HIS A 329 19.42 -8.87 37.58
C HIS A 329 20.69 -8.14 37.99
N ARG A 330 21.87 -8.62 37.58
CA ARG A 330 23.16 -7.96 37.88
C ARG A 330 23.30 -6.58 37.24
N TRP A 331 22.70 -6.41 36.06
CA TRP A 331 22.67 -5.12 35.35
C TRP A 331 21.58 -4.18 35.90
N LEU A 332 20.51 -4.75 36.45
CA LEU A 332 19.42 -4.02 37.10
C LEU A 332 19.82 -3.48 38.48
N GLU A 333 20.59 -4.24 39.25
CA GLU A 333 21.03 -3.88 40.61
C GLU A 333 22.31 -3.02 40.61
N GLY A 334 23.11 -3.04 39.54
CA GLY A 334 24.32 -2.21 39.40
C GLY A 334 24.08 -0.71 39.20
N GLY A 335 22.82 -0.26 39.06
CA GLY A 335 22.45 1.15 38.87
C GLY A 335 21.78 1.82 40.07
N GLY A 336 21.51 1.09 41.16
CA GLY A 336 20.88 1.61 42.36
C GLY A 336 21.64 1.15 43.59
N ALA A 337 22.31 2.09 44.27
CA ALA A 337 22.96 1.85 45.55
C ALA A 337 21.99 1.11 46.50
N SER A 338 22.38 -0.09 46.92
CA SER A 338 21.67 -0.80 48.00
C SER A 338 21.73 0.06 49.27
N PRO A 339 20.61 0.30 49.97
CA PRO A 339 20.68 0.70 51.37
C PRO A 339 21.28 -0.48 52.12
N GLU A 340 22.47 -0.27 52.65
CA GLU A 340 23.14 -1.13 53.62
C GLU A 340 22.12 -1.57 54.68
N ALA A 341 21.93 -2.89 54.83
CA ALA A 341 21.17 -3.42 55.95
C ALA A 341 21.87 -2.98 57.24
N PRO A 342 21.16 -2.40 58.24
CA PRO A 342 21.80 -1.98 59.47
C PRO A 342 22.41 -3.20 60.18
N PRO A 343 23.59 -3.05 60.81
CA PRO A 343 24.29 -4.16 61.42
C PRO A 343 23.46 -4.72 62.59
N ALA A 344 23.40 -6.05 62.68
CA ALA A 344 22.84 -6.76 63.81
C ALA A 344 23.61 -6.37 65.09
N GLY A 345 22.99 -5.56 65.93
CA GLY A 345 23.56 -5.01 67.14
C GLY A 345 22.86 -5.54 68.40
N HIS A 346 23.50 -6.55 69.00
CA HIS A 346 23.62 -6.80 70.44
C HIS A 346 22.40 -7.26 71.23
N ASP A 347 22.52 -8.55 71.59
CA ASP A 347 21.88 -9.26 72.67
C ASP A 347 22.08 -8.54 74.02
N HIS A 348 20.98 -8.10 74.63
CA HIS A 348 20.92 -7.76 76.05
C HIS A 348 19.72 -8.48 76.66
N GLY A 349 19.98 -9.62 77.28
CA GLY A 349 19.04 -10.24 78.20
C GLY A 349 18.85 -9.39 79.45
N VAL A 350 17.59 -9.19 79.84
CA VAL A 350 17.16 -8.91 81.22
C VAL A 350 15.78 -9.57 81.45
N GLU A 351 15.65 -10.15 82.64
CA GLU A 351 14.64 -11.07 83.19
C GLU A 351 13.14 -10.71 83.08
N PRO A 352 12.24 -11.71 83.25
CA PRO A 352 10.79 -11.49 83.30
C PRO A 352 10.34 -11.03 84.70
N PRO A 353 9.26 -10.22 84.83
CA PRO A 353 8.63 -10.03 86.12
C PRO A 353 7.58 -11.13 86.39
N ALA A 354 7.55 -11.50 87.66
CA ALA A 354 6.79 -12.59 88.26
C ALA A 354 5.27 -12.35 88.30
N VAL A 355 4.59 -13.48 88.45
CA VAL A 355 3.16 -13.64 88.75
C VAL A 355 2.76 -12.91 90.04
N ALA A 356 1.69 -12.12 89.98
CA ALA A 356 0.70 -11.93 91.03
C ALA A 356 -0.63 -11.48 90.40
#